data_AF-A0A8J6XV07-F1
#
_entry.id   AF-A0A8J6XV07-F1
#
_cell.length_a   1.000
_cell.length_b   1.000
_cell.length_c   1.000
_cell.angle_alpha   90.00
_cell.angle_beta   90.00
_cell.angle_gamma   90.00
#
_symmetry.space_group_name_H-M   'P 1'
#
loop_
_entity.id
_entity.type
_entity.pdbx_description
1 polymer ?
#
loop_
_entity_poly.entity_id
_entity_poly.type
_entity_poly.pdbx_seq_one_letter_code
_entity_poly.pdbx_strand_id
1 'polypeptide(L)'
;GVPVVVDADRERGGREAIRLGADVVVLDDGFQHLRLERDLNIVVIDAGDPWGGGYLPPLGRLREPVAALRSADAVVVTKVPDDWRPVVAEIESVVDRVAPALQVFVARLQPTRVRVAGEGWSAPSVLSGQRVFAFAGLGRPQGFAATLAAAGAEVVDSRWFPDHHDYRDEDLREVVAAAQAADAVPITTAKDAVKLPAGAEVWVVEAEMEPIEGSWRGLWRLLPEAIS
;
A
#
# COMPACT_ATOMS: atom_id res chain seq x y z
N GLY A 1 17.81 -6.28 -11.14
CA GLY A 1 17.14 -5.69 -9.97
C GLY A 1 16.88 -4.23 -10.25
N VAL A 2 15.96 -3.59 -9.53
CA VAL A 2 15.69 -2.14 -9.67
C VAL A 2 16.63 -1.39 -8.72
N PRO A 3 17.44 -0.43 -9.20
CA PRO A 3 18.29 0.37 -8.31
C PRO A 3 17.43 1.27 -7.42
N VAL A 4 17.72 1.31 -6.12
CA VAL A 4 17.08 2.21 -5.16
C VAL A 4 18.07 3.29 -4.77
N VAL A 5 17.75 4.54 -5.09
CA VAL A 5 18.60 5.71 -4.77
C VAL A 5 17.87 6.56 -3.72
N VAL A 6 18.47 6.68 -2.54
CA VAL A 6 17.95 7.53 -1.46
C VAL A 6 18.74 8.84 -1.46
N ASP A 7 18.14 9.92 -1.93
CA ASP A 7 18.78 11.24 -1.96
C ASP A 7 17.78 12.36 -1.62
N ALA A 8 18.17 13.26 -0.70
CA ALA A 8 17.42 14.45 -0.33
C ALA A 8 17.19 15.43 -1.51
N ASP A 9 18.08 15.39 -2.51
CA ASP A 9 17.99 16.12 -3.77
C ASP A 9 17.57 15.17 -4.89
N ARG A 10 16.33 15.32 -5.35
CA ARG A 10 15.75 14.38 -6.33
C ARG A 10 16.35 14.54 -7.72
N GLU A 11 16.88 15.71 -8.07
CA GLU A 11 17.59 15.89 -9.35
C GLU A 11 18.91 15.11 -9.32
N ARG A 12 19.67 15.23 -8.23
CA ARG A 12 20.91 14.46 -8.04
C ARG A 12 20.63 12.97 -8.00
N GLY A 13 19.60 12.56 -7.25
CA GLY A 13 19.16 11.16 -7.19
C GLY A 13 18.75 10.61 -8.55
N GLY A 14 18.00 11.38 -9.35
CA GLY A 14 17.62 11.01 -10.71
C GLY A 14 18.82 10.87 -11.64
N ARG A 15 19.79 11.80 -11.59
CA ARG A 15 21.04 11.69 -12.37
C ARG A 15 21.83 10.45 -12.01
N GLU A 16 21.87 10.06 -10.74
CA GLU A 16 22.53 8.83 -10.31
C GLU A 16 21.78 7.58 -10.77
N ALA A 17 20.44 7.57 -10.70
CA ALA A 17 19.64 6.48 -11.25
C ALA A 17 19.89 6.28 -12.75
N ILE A 18 19.99 7.36 -13.52
CA ILE A 18 20.34 7.32 -14.96
C ILE A 18 21.74 6.73 -15.16
N ARG A 19 22.75 7.14 -14.37
CA ARG A 19 24.10 6.55 -14.46
C ARG A 19 24.11 5.06 -14.16
N LEU A 20 23.23 4.59 -13.27
CA LEU A 20 23.03 3.18 -12.97
C LEU A 20 22.25 2.44 -14.07
N GLY A 21 21.88 3.13 -15.16
CA GLY A 21 21.21 2.56 -16.34
C GLY A 21 19.69 2.54 -16.23
N ALA A 22 19.07 3.41 -15.43
CA ALA A 22 17.62 3.49 -15.36
C ALA A 22 17.02 4.19 -16.59
N ASP A 23 16.12 3.51 -17.28
CA ASP A 23 15.30 4.10 -18.36
C ASP A 23 14.09 4.88 -17.83
N VAL A 24 13.63 4.53 -16.62
CA VAL A 24 12.49 5.16 -15.95
C VAL A 24 12.82 5.36 -14.47
N VAL A 25 12.53 6.56 -13.96
CA VAL A 25 12.71 6.92 -12.55
C VAL A 25 11.33 7.02 -11.89
N VAL A 26 11.13 6.26 -10.80
CA VAL A 26 9.93 6.34 -9.98
C VAL A 26 10.24 7.11 -8.71
N LEU A 27 9.47 8.17 -8.45
CA LEU A 27 9.59 8.99 -7.26
C LEU A 27 8.56 8.55 -6.21
N ASP A 28 9.00 7.84 -5.18
CA ASP A 28 8.15 7.54 -4.02
C ASP A 28 7.86 8.84 -3.24
N ASP A 29 6.60 9.08 -2.89
CA ASP A 29 6.10 10.35 -2.30
C ASP A 29 6.47 11.63 -3.11
N GLY A 30 6.59 11.52 -4.44
CA GLY A 30 7.08 12.58 -5.33
C GLY A 30 6.10 13.73 -5.65
N PHE A 31 4.82 13.62 -5.30
CA PHE A 31 3.78 14.54 -5.79
C PHE A 31 4.04 16.01 -5.37
N GLN A 32 4.49 16.20 -4.12
CA GLN A 32 4.78 17.51 -3.53
C GLN A 32 6.10 18.14 -4.02
N HIS A 33 6.94 17.38 -4.74
CA HIS A 33 8.26 17.82 -5.17
C HIS A 33 8.22 18.52 -6.53
N LEU A 34 7.70 19.75 -6.55
CA LEU A 34 7.50 20.55 -7.78
C LEU A 34 8.77 20.93 -8.55
N ARG A 35 9.96 20.76 -7.97
CA ARG A 35 11.24 21.18 -8.58
C ARG A 35 11.76 20.22 -9.65
N LEU A 36 11.26 18.98 -9.68
CA LEU A 36 11.63 17.99 -10.68
C LEU A 36 10.48 17.85 -11.67
N GLU A 37 10.78 18.05 -12.96
CA GLU A 37 9.83 17.76 -14.02
C GLU A 37 9.53 16.25 -14.06
N ARG A 38 8.27 15.91 -14.28
CA ARG A 38 7.77 14.53 -14.23
C ARG A 38 6.88 14.33 -15.44
N ASP A 39 7.17 13.29 -16.21
CA ASP A 39 6.42 12.97 -17.42
C ASP A 39 5.05 12.36 -17.11
N LEU A 40 4.88 11.77 -15.91
CA LEU A 40 3.62 11.21 -15.44
C LEU A 40 3.46 11.42 -13.93
N ASN A 41 2.42 12.14 -13.52
CA ASN A 41 2.01 12.35 -12.14
C ASN A 41 0.79 11.48 -11.79
N ILE A 42 1.00 10.55 -10.85
CA ILE A 42 -0.04 9.64 -10.38
C ILE A 42 -0.41 10.00 -8.94
N VAL A 43 -1.69 10.27 -8.69
CA VAL A 43 -2.21 10.46 -7.33
C VAL A 43 -2.83 9.17 -6.83
N VAL A 44 -2.37 8.69 -5.68
CA VAL A 44 -2.96 7.53 -5.01
C VAL A 44 -3.97 8.01 -3.97
N ILE A 45 -5.23 7.57 -4.10
CA ILE A 45 -6.30 7.87 -3.15
C ILE A 45 -6.64 6.59 -2.38
N ASP A 46 -6.67 6.68 -1.06
CA ASP A 46 -7.13 5.59 -0.19
C ASP A 46 -8.67 5.66 -0.07
N ALA A 47 -9.39 4.69 -0.62
CA ALA A 47 -10.85 4.69 -0.65
C ALA A 47 -11.51 4.76 0.73
N GLY A 48 -10.82 4.28 1.78
CA GLY A 48 -11.36 4.35 3.13
C GLY A 48 -11.18 5.71 3.80
N ASP A 49 -10.39 6.63 3.24
CA ASP A 49 -10.15 7.98 3.76
C ASP A 49 -9.73 8.94 2.62
N PRO A 50 -10.55 9.08 1.56
CA PRO A 50 -10.09 9.64 0.29
C PRO A 50 -9.68 11.11 0.40
N TRP A 51 -10.24 11.82 1.38
CA TRP A 51 -10.04 13.26 1.56
C TRP A 51 -9.41 13.63 2.90
N GLY A 52 -8.95 12.67 3.70
CA GLY A 52 -8.21 12.96 4.93
C GLY A 52 -8.91 13.90 5.91
N GLY A 53 -10.24 13.93 5.95
CA GLY A 53 -11.03 14.90 6.73
C GLY A 53 -11.32 16.25 6.04
N GLY A 54 -10.92 16.44 4.79
CA GLY A 54 -11.29 17.58 3.93
C GLY A 54 -10.45 18.84 4.12
N TYR A 55 -9.51 18.84 5.07
CA TYR A 55 -8.69 20.00 5.40
C TYR A 55 -7.19 19.68 5.36
N LEU A 56 -6.39 20.72 5.18
CA LEU A 56 -4.94 20.68 5.36
C LEU A 56 -4.58 20.61 6.86
N PRO A 57 -3.36 20.18 7.22
CA PRO A 57 -2.83 20.28 8.58
C PRO A 57 -2.97 21.70 9.15
N PRO A 58 -3.29 21.85 10.45
CA PRO A 58 -3.52 20.78 11.42
C PRO A 58 -4.96 20.23 11.45
N LEU A 59 -5.88 20.79 10.66
CA LEU A 59 -7.32 20.48 10.73
C LEU A 59 -7.70 19.18 10.01
N GLY A 60 -6.84 18.69 9.14
CA GLY A 60 -7.00 17.41 8.46
C GLY A 60 -5.68 16.85 7.98
N ARG A 61 -5.75 15.76 7.21
CA ARG A 61 -4.61 14.95 6.75
C ARG A 61 -4.25 15.20 5.29
N LEU A 62 -4.98 16.06 4.57
CA LEU A 62 -4.62 16.40 3.20
C LEU A 62 -3.27 17.12 3.18
N ARG A 63 -2.29 16.59 2.45
CA ARG A 63 -1.02 17.30 2.29
C ARG A 63 -1.12 18.48 1.30
N GLU A 64 -2.08 18.42 0.39
CA GLU A 64 -2.41 19.44 -0.59
C GLU A 64 -3.93 19.55 -0.78
N PRO A 65 -4.47 20.71 -1.20
CA PRO A 65 -5.89 20.85 -1.49
C PRO A 65 -6.33 19.88 -2.59
N VAL A 66 -7.59 19.44 -2.58
CA VAL A 66 -8.16 18.59 -3.64
C VAL A 66 -7.97 19.19 -5.04
N ALA A 67 -7.91 20.52 -5.15
CA ALA A 67 -7.60 21.23 -6.40
C ALA A 67 -6.24 20.86 -7.03
N ALA A 68 -5.30 20.30 -6.28
CA ALA A 68 -4.02 19.80 -6.79
C ALA A 68 -4.18 18.59 -7.73
N LEU A 69 -5.33 17.91 -7.73
CA LEU A 69 -5.65 16.87 -8.73
C LEU A 69 -5.55 17.38 -10.17
N ARG A 70 -5.62 18.70 -10.41
CA ARG A 70 -5.47 19.30 -11.74
C ARG A 70 -4.07 19.12 -12.35
N SER A 71 -3.06 18.82 -11.54
CA SER A 71 -1.69 18.53 -12.02
C SER A 71 -1.39 17.03 -12.09
N ALA A 72 -2.37 16.17 -11.79
CA ALA A 72 -2.25 14.74 -11.96
C ALA A 72 -2.62 14.33 -13.39
N ASP A 73 -2.02 13.25 -13.86
CA ASP A 73 -2.32 12.61 -15.14
C ASP A 73 -3.21 11.38 -14.94
N ALA A 74 -3.16 10.78 -13.75
CA ALA A 74 -4.05 9.70 -13.34
C ALA A 74 -4.30 9.70 -11.83
N VAL A 75 -5.44 9.12 -11.44
CA VAL A 75 -5.75 8.75 -10.07
C VAL A 75 -5.79 7.23 -9.96
N VAL A 76 -5.17 6.67 -8.93
CA VAL A 76 -5.33 5.27 -8.56
C VAL A 76 -6.03 5.22 -7.20
N VAL A 77 -7.27 4.74 -7.19
CA VAL A 77 -8.02 4.48 -5.95
C VAL A 77 -7.63 3.10 -5.44
N THR A 78 -7.19 3.03 -4.19
CA THR A 78 -6.68 1.82 -3.54
C THR A 78 -7.45 1.48 -2.27
N LYS A 79 -7.20 0.28 -1.72
CA LYS A 79 -7.80 -0.20 -0.45
C LYS A 79 -9.33 -0.14 -0.47
N VAL A 80 -9.89 -0.43 -1.62
CA VAL A 80 -11.34 -0.49 -1.78
C VAL A 80 -11.93 -1.70 -1.03
N PRO A 81 -13.16 -1.58 -0.50
CA PRO A 81 -13.89 -2.73 0.07
C PRO A 81 -14.37 -3.69 -1.03
N ASP A 82 -15.01 -4.81 -0.68
CA ASP A 82 -15.54 -5.75 -1.68
C ASP A 82 -16.65 -5.09 -2.55
N ASP A 83 -17.59 -4.37 -1.92
CA ASP A 83 -18.58 -3.54 -2.61
C ASP A 83 -18.02 -2.13 -2.85
N TRP A 84 -16.99 -2.05 -3.70
CA TRP A 84 -16.22 -0.82 -3.89
C TRP A 84 -16.90 0.26 -4.73
N ARG A 85 -17.79 -0.12 -5.66
CA ARG A 85 -18.29 0.80 -6.69
C ARG A 85 -19.01 2.02 -6.12
N PRO A 86 -19.83 1.93 -5.04
CA PRO A 86 -20.41 3.11 -4.42
C PRO A 86 -19.37 4.11 -3.90
N VAL A 87 -18.35 3.63 -3.20
CA VAL A 87 -17.28 4.47 -2.63
C VAL A 87 -16.46 5.13 -3.75
N VAL A 88 -16.13 4.37 -4.80
CA VAL A 88 -15.39 4.91 -5.94
C VAL A 88 -16.21 5.93 -6.71
N ALA A 89 -17.52 5.73 -6.90
CA ALA A 89 -18.38 6.70 -7.58
C ALA A 89 -18.43 8.06 -6.85
N GLU A 90 -18.39 8.07 -5.51
CA GLU A 90 -18.26 9.32 -4.75
C GLU A 90 -16.92 10.02 -4.99
N ILE A 91 -15.83 9.25 -5.08
CA ILE A 91 -14.50 9.77 -5.38
C ILE A 91 -14.45 10.34 -6.81
N GLU A 92 -14.93 9.57 -7.79
CA GLU A 92 -15.08 9.99 -9.19
C GLU A 92 -15.87 11.30 -9.29
N SER A 93 -16.98 11.46 -8.57
CA SER A 93 -17.76 12.72 -8.57
C SER A 93 -16.95 13.94 -8.10
N VAL A 94 -16.03 13.77 -7.16
CA VAL A 94 -15.13 14.85 -6.73
C VAL A 94 -14.04 15.10 -7.76
N VAL A 95 -13.43 14.03 -8.29
CA VAL A 95 -12.42 14.10 -9.35
C VAL A 95 -12.98 14.82 -10.58
N ASP A 96 -14.15 14.40 -11.07
CA ASP A 96 -14.80 14.97 -12.26
C ASP A 96 -15.08 16.47 -12.12
N ARG A 97 -15.43 16.93 -10.91
CA ARG A 97 -15.67 18.35 -10.64
C ARG A 97 -14.39 19.19 -10.65
N VAL A 98 -13.25 18.58 -10.33
CA VAL A 98 -11.97 19.29 -10.17
C VAL A 98 -11.09 19.16 -11.43
N ALA A 99 -11.08 17.99 -12.04
CA ALA A 99 -10.30 17.57 -13.20
C ALA A 99 -11.11 16.58 -14.07
N PRO A 100 -12.07 17.05 -14.89
CA PRO A 100 -13.04 16.22 -15.63
C PRO A 100 -12.47 15.20 -16.63
N ALA A 101 -11.21 15.35 -17.03
CA ALA A 101 -10.55 14.45 -17.98
C ALA A 101 -9.60 13.45 -17.31
N LEU A 102 -9.51 13.48 -15.97
CA LEU A 102 -8.55 12.70 -15.21
C LEU A 102 -9.02 11.25 -15.14
N GLN A 103 -8.18 10.33 -15.61
CA GLN A 103 -8.50 8.91 -15.59
C GLN A 103 -8.39 8.34 -14.17
N VAL A 104 -9.40 7.60 -13.77
CA VAL A 104 -9.45 6.89 -12.48
C VAL A 104 -9.24 5.40 -12.73
N PHE A 105 -8.23 4.85 -12.07
CA PHE A 105 -7.95 3.42 -11.98
C PHE A 105 -8.33 2.96 -10.58
N VAL A 106 -8.77 1.71 -10.46
CA VAL A 106 -9.14 1.14 -9.16
C VAL A 106 -8.33 -0.12 -8.94
N ALA A 107 -7.77 -0.25 -7.74
CA ALA A 107 -7.05 -1.44 -7.34
C ALA A 107 -7.36 -1.86 -5.91
N ARG A 108 -7.24 -3.16 -5.70
CA ARG A 108 -7.34 -3.81 -4.40
C ARG A 108 -6.02 -4.46 -4.04
N LEU A 109 -5.76 -4.56 -2.75
CA LEU A 109 -4.64 -5.32 -2.24
C LEU A 109 -5.05 -6.80 -2.18
N GLN A 110 -4.28 -7.69 -2.80
CA GLN A 110 -4.53 -9.13 -2.79
C GLN A 110 -3.31 -9.89 -2.26
N PRO A 111 -3.48 -10.82 -1.31
CA PRO A 111 -2.41 -11.74 -0.94
C PRO A 111 -1.95 -12.55 -2.14
N THR A 112 -0.64 -12.59 -2.36
CA THR A 112 -0.03 -13.35 -3.47
C THR A 112 0.65 -14.62 -2.98
N ARG A 113 1.21 -14.60 -1.77
CA ARG A 113 1.78 -15.78 -1.10
C ARG A 113 1.86 -15.55 0.41
N VAL A 114 1.93 -16.65 1.14
CA VAL A 114 2.01 -16.66 2.60
C VAL A 114 3.20 -17.51 3.01
N ARG A 115 4.09 -16.95 3.83
CA ARG A 115 5.16 -17.71 4.46
C ARG A 115 4.62 -18.34 5.73
N VAL A 116 4.48 -19.65 5.70
CA VAL A 116 4.11 -20.47 6.86
C VAL A 116 5.38 -20.73 7.67
N ALA A 117 5.30 -20.47 8.98
CA ALA A 117 6.42 -20.71 9.88
C ALA A 117 6.83 -22.19 9.85
N GLY A 118 8.12 -22.48 9.67
CA GLY A 118 8.65 -23.86 9.56
C GLY A 118 8.47 -24.55 8.21
N GLU A 119 7.58 -24.07 7.34
CA GLU A 119 7.27 -24.73 6.04
C GLU A 119 7.75 -23.93 4.82
N GLY A 120 7.83 -22.59 4.92
CA GLY A 120 8.24 -21.72 3.82
C GLY A 120 7.06 -21.07 3.09
N TRP A 121 7.26 -20.71 1.81
CA TRP A 121 6.25 -19.98 1.03
C TRP A 121 5.19 -20.90 0.42
N SER A 122 3.93 -20.55 0.62
CA SER A 122 2.73 -21.25 0.15
C SER A 122 1.77 -20.31 -0.57
N ALA A 123 0.82 -20.88 -1.31
CA ALA A 123 -0.24 -20.12 -1.95
C ALA A 123 -1.18 -19.47 -0.90
N PRO A 124 -1.86 -18.35 -1.22
CA PRO A 124 -2.78 -17.67 -0.31
C PRO A 124 -3.91 -18.54 0.24
N SER A 125 -4.28 -19.60 -0.47
CA SER A 125 -5.32 -20.55 -0.06
C SER A 125 -5.06 -21.22 1.29
N VAL A 126 -3.82 -21.20 1.79
CA VAL A 126 -3.49 -21.68 3.15
C VAL A 126 -4.16 -20.86 4.26
N LEU A 127 -4.64 -19.65 3.96
CA LEU A 127 -5.39 -18.81 4.90
C LEU A 127 -6.83 -19.27 5.09
N SER A 128 -7.41 -20.02 4.14
CA SER A 128 -8.83 -20.40 4.16
C SER A 128 -9.15 -21.28 5.37
N GLY A 129 -10.03 -20.80 6.25
CA GLY A 129 -10.43 -21.48 7.49
C GLY A 129 -9.38 -21.41 8.60
N GLN A 130 -8.26 -20.72 8.39
CA GLN A 130 -7.22 -20.55 9.40
C GLN A 130 -7.64 -19.46 10.41
N ARG A 131 -7.56 -19.79 11.69
CA ARG A 131 -7.67 -18.82 12.79
C ARG A 131 -6.36 -18.06 12.90
N VAL A 132 -6.41 -16.73 12.78
CA VAL A 132 -5.23 -15.88 12.77
C VAL A 132 -5.34 -14.74 13.78
N PHE A 133 -4.20 -14.44 14.41
CA PHE A 133 -4.00 -13.26 15.25
C PHE A 133 -3.19 -12.25 14.46
N ALA A 134 -3.82 -11.16 14.00
CA ALA A 134 -3.17 -10.22 13.11
C ALA A 134 -2.35 -9.19 13.87
N PHE A 135 -1.11 -8.93 13.46
CA PHE A 135 -0.32 -7.84 14.00
C PHE A 135 0.48 -7.10 12.94
N ALA A 136 0.59 -5.78 13.05
CA ALA A 136 1.30 -4.97 12.07
C ALA A 136 1.57 -3.54 12.58
N GLY A 137 2.61 -2.89 12.04
CA GLY A 137 2.94 -1.48 12.22
C GLY A 137 2.42 -0.68 11.04
N LEU A 138 1.13 -0.34 11.04
CA LEU A 138 0.45 0.28 9.91
C LEU A 138 -0.38 1.49 10.36
N GLY A 139 -0.38 2.56 9.56
CA GLY A 139 -1.27 3.70 9.80
C GLY A 139 -2.77 3.38 9.68
N ARG A 140 -3.15 2.29 8.99
CA ARG A 140 -4.54 1.84 8.83
C ARG A 140 -4.66 0.31 8.95
N PRO A 141 -4.69 -0.22 10.18
CA PRO A 141 -4.66 -1.66 10.40
C PRO A 141 -5.90 -2.42 9.92
N GLN A 142 -7.06 -1.77 9.88
CA GLN A 142 -8.34 -2.40 9.49
C GLN A 142 -8.29 -2.95 8.07
N GLY A 143 -7.55 -2.30 7.16
CA GLY A 143 -7.38 -2.78 5.78
C GLY A 143 -6.63 -4.12 5.72
N PHE A 144 -5.67 -4.34 6.61
CA PHE A 144 -4.95 -5.62 6.68
C PHE A 144 -5.86 -6.74 7.17
N ALA A 145 -6.63 -6.51 8.24
CA ALA A 145 -7.59 -7.48 8.73
C ALA A 145 -8.65 -7.85 7.67
N ALA A 146 -9.16 -6.86 6.93
CA ALA A 146 -10.08 -7.09 5.80
C ALA A 146 -9.44 -7.92 4.69
N THR A 147 -8.16 -7.66 4.38
CA THR A 147 -7.40 -8.43 3.37
C THR A 147 -7.25 -9.91 3.77
N LEU A 148 -6.98 -10.18 5.05
CA LEU A 148 -6.90 -11.55 5.58
C LEU A 148 -8.26 -12.27 5.53
N ALA A 149 -9.33 -11.57 5.93
CA ALA A 149 -10.69 -12.11 5.90
C ALA A 149 -11.15 -12.42 4.47
N ALA A 150 -10.87 -11.54 3.51
CA ALA A 150 -11.16 -11.76 2.09
C ALA A 150 -10.40 -12.96 1.51
N ALA A 151 -9.24 -13.31 2.06
CA ALA A 151 -8.49 -14.52 1.72
C ALA A 151 -8.98 -15.78 2.46
N GLY A 152 -10.04 -15.67 3.27
CA GLY A 152 -10.69 -16.78 3.96
C GLY A 152 -10.19 -17.05 5.38
N ALA A 153 -9.31 -16.21 5.94
CA ALA A 153 -8.88 -16.36 7.33
C ALA A 153 -9.96 -15.87 8.32
N GLU A 154 -10.05 -16.52 9.48
CA GLU A 154 -10.80 -16.02 10.63
C GLU A 154 -9.85 -15.18 11.49
N VAL A 155 -9.93 -13.85 11.37
CA VAL A 155 -9.16 -12.93 12.24
C VAL A 155 -9.81 -12.90 13.61
N VAL A 156 -9.26 -13.65 14.57
CA VAL A 156 -9.87 -13.83 15.90
C VAL A 156 -9.59 -12.67 16.85
N ASP A 157 -8.42 -12.04 16.71
CA ASP A 157 -8.00 -10.88 17.46
C ASP A 157 -6.81 -10.21 16.75
N SER A 158 -6.35 -9.05 17.24
CA SER A 158 -5.28 -8.30 16.62
C SER A 158 -4.48 -7.42 17.59
N ARG A 159 -3.25 -7.09 17.18
CA ARG A 159 -2.40 -6.11 17.86
C ARG A 159 -1.75 -5.14 16.89
N TRP A 160 -2.03 -3.86 17.06
CA TRP A 160 -1.55 -2.81 16.16
C TRP A 160 -0.45 -1.97 16.81
N PHE A 161 0.62 -1.76 16.05
CA PHE A 161 1.76 -0.96 16.45
C PHE A 161 1.80 0.35 15.64
N PRO A 162 2.51 1.39 16.13
CA PRO A 162 2.74 2.60 15.35
C PRO A 162 3.34 2.30 13.97
N ASP A 163 3.04 3.13 12.96
CA ASP A 163 3.72 2.98 11.67
C ASP A 163 5.22 3.14 11.85
N HIS A 164 5.99 2.36 11.09
CA HIS A 164 7.42 2.23 11.24
C HIS A 164 7.94 1.65 12.56
N HIS A 165 7.10 1.01 13.40
CA HIS A 165 7.54 0.36 14.66
C HIS A 165 8.75 -0.56 14.49
N ASP A 166 9.66 -0.50 15.47
CA ASP A 166 10.81 -1.40 15.61
C ASP A 166 10.44 -2.49 16.63
N TYR A 167 10.19 -3.70 16.12
CA TYR A 167 9.73 -4.82 16.93
C TYR A 167 10.81 -5.29 17.90
N ARG A 168 10.50 -5.29 19.19
CA ARG A 168 11.35 -5.86 20.24
C ARG A 168 10.98 -7.32 20.49
N ASP A 169 11.89 -8.09 21.06
CA ASP A 169 11.62 -9.48 21.45
C ASP A 169 10.41 -9.61 22.39
N GLU A 170 10.16 -8.60 23.24
CA GLU A 170 9.00 -8.55 24.12
C GLU A 170 7.70 -8.39 23.35
N ASP A 171 7.65 -7.53 22.32
CA ASP A 171 6.47 -7.37 21.46
C ASP A 171 6.08 -8.70 20.83
N LEU A 172 7.05 -9.45 20.32
CA LEU A 172 6.81 -10.75 19.70
C LEU A 172 6.39 -11.81 20.70
N ARG A 173 7.01 -11.85 21.89
CA ARG A 173 6.58 -12.77 22.95
C ARG A 173 5.12 -12.52 23.33
N GLU A 174 4.72 -11.27 23.44
CA GLU A 174 3.33 -10.92 23.77
C GLU A 174 2.36 -11.26 22.62
N VAL A 175 2.74 -10.99 21.37
CA VAL A 175 1.93 -11.39 20.19
C VAL A 175 1.77 -12.91 20.13
N VAL A 176 2.85 -13.68 20.29
CA VAL A 176 2.80 -15.15 20.25
C VAL A 176 1.97 -15.68 21.40
N ALA A 177 2.14 -15.16 22.62
CA ALA A 177 1.34 -15.59 23.77
C ALA A 177 -0.16 -15.28 23.59
N ALA A 178 -0.51 -14.10 23.04
CA ALA A 178 -1.89 -13.74 22.74
C ALA A 178 -2.50 -14.63 21.65
N ALA A 179 -1.73 -14.92 20.58
CA ALA A 179 -2.16 -15.81 19.51
C ALA A 179 -2.40 -17.25 20.03
N GLN A 180 -1.50 -17.77 20.87
CA GLN A 180 -1.65 -19.07 21.51
C GLN A 180 -2.89 -19.12 22.42
N ALA A 181 -3.14 -18.09 23.21
CA ALA A 181 -4.32 -18.02 24.08
C ALA A 181 -5.64 -18.00 23.29
N ALA A 182 -5.62 -17.49 22.05
CA ALA A 182 -6.77 -17.42 21.16
C ALA A 182 -6.93 -18.66 20.24
N ASP A 183 -6.05 -19.66 20.37
CA ASP A 183 -5.93 -20.81 19.46
C ASP A 183 -5.84 -20.35 18.00
N ALA A 184 -4.87 -19.46 17.75
CA ALA A 184 -4.67 -18.80 16.46
C ALA A 184 -3.19 -18.66 16.10
N VAL A 185 -2.94 -18.51 14.81
CA VAL A 185 -1.60 -18.32 14.26
C VAL A 185 -1.27 -16.82 14.20
N PRO A 186 -0.14 -16.37 14.76
CA PRO A 186 0.29 -14.97 14.62
C PRO A 186 0.67 -14.68 13.18
N ILE A 187 0.10 -13.63 12.60
CA ILE A 187 0.30 -13.26 11.19
C ILE A 187 0.58 -11.77 11.01
N THR A 188 1.53 -11.44 10.13
CA THR A 188 1.92 -10.06 9.84
C THR A 188 2.15 -9.80 8.35
N THR A 189 2.47 -8.56 8.00
CA THR A 189 2.80 -8.15 6.64
C THR A 189 4.26 -8.42 6.31
N ALA A 190 4.58 -8.59 5.01
CA ALA A 190 5.96 -8.67 4.56
C ALA A 190 6.78 -7.40 4.88
N LYS A 191 6.14 -6.23 4.89
CA LYS A 191 6.76 -4.95 5.28
C LYS A 191 7.26 -5.00 6.73
N ASP A 192 6.49 -5.57 7.66
CA ASP A 192 6.88 -5.66 9.06
C ASP A 192 7.83 -6.84 9.31
N ALA A 193 7.68 -7.92 8.54
CA ALA A 193 8.51 -9.11 8.64
C ALA A 193 10.02 -8.84 8.47
N VAL A 194 10.42 -7.83 7.69
CA VAL A 194 11.83 -7.46 7.51
C VAL A 194 12.49 -6.92 8.79
N LYS A 195 11.69 -6.49 9.77
CA LYS A 195 12.14 -5.95 11.06
C LYS A 195 12.12 -6.99 12.17
N LEU A 196 11.59 -8.18 11.90
CA LEU A 196 11.51 -9.24 12.88
C LEU A 196 12.86 -9.97 12.96
N PRO A 197 13.24 -10.47 14.16
CA PRO A 197 14.39 -11.34 14.32
C PRO A 197 14.24 -12.60 13.46
N ALA A 198 15.38 -13.09 12.96
CA ALA A 198 15.42 -14.33 12.21
C ALA A 198 14.86 -15.50 13.05
N GLY A 199 14.03 -16.34 12.44
CA GLY A 199 13.41 -17.47 13.12
C GLY A 199 12.14 -17.15 13.91
N ALA A 200 11.60 -15.92 13.83
CA ALA A 200 10.28 -15.62 14.38
C ALA A 200 9.22 -16.58 13.82
N GLU A 201 8.55 -17.32 14.72
CA GLU A 201 7.49 -18.29 14.39
C GLU A 201 6.16 -17.58 14.11
N VAL A 202 6.14 -16.78 13.05
CA VAL A 202 4.96 -16.03 12.60
C VAL A 202 4.72 -16.27 11.12
N TRP A 203 3.45 -16.24 10.72
CA TRP A 203 3.08 -16.24 9.31
C TRP A 203 3.28 -14.84 8.72
N VAL A 204 3.68 -14.79 7.46
CA VAL A 204 3.89 -13.53 6.75
C VAL A 204 3.13 -13.51 5.46
N VAL A 205 2.31 -12.49 5.27
CA VAL A 205 1.56 -12.27 4.03
C VAL A 205 2.30 -11.28 3.15
N GLU A 206 2.60 -11.71 1.93
CA GLU A 206 2.89 -10.80 0.83
C GLU A 206 1.62 -10.54 0.06
N ALA A 207 1.44 -9.28 -0.32
CA ALA A 207 0.30 -8.84 -1.08
C ALA A 207 0.73 -7.84 -2.14
N GLU A 208 0.02 -7.84 -3.26
CA GLU A 208 0.25 -6.95 -4.38
C GLU A 208 -1.03 -6.20 -4.72
N MET A 209 -0.87 -5.05 -5.37
CA MET A 209 -2.00 -4.29 -5.89
C MET A 209 -2.46 -4.91 -7.20
N GLU A 210 -3.71 -5.37 -7.22
CA GLU A 210 -4.38 -5.89 -8.41
C GLU A 210 -5.36 -4.84 -8.94
N PRO A 211 -5.29 -4.47 -10.23
CA PRO A 211 -6.24 -3.54 -10.83
C PRO A 211 -7.58 -4.27 -11.05
N ILE A 212 -8.66 -3.67 -10.58
CA ILE A 212 -10.04 -4.16 -10.77
C ILE A 212 -10.84 -3.31 -11.75
N GLU A 213 -10.47 -2.05 -11.92
CA GLU A 213 -10.95 -1.18 -13.01
C GLU A 213 -9.76 -0.51 -13.68
N GLY A 214 -9.67 -0.65 -15.01
CA GLY A 214 -8.48 -0.29 -15.80
C GLY A 214 -7.42 -1.40 -15.83
N SER A 215 -6.16 -1.03 -16.06
CA SER A 215 -5.02 -1.96 -15.98
C SER A 215 -3.70 -1.23 -15.77
N TRP A 216 -2.70 -1.90 -15.19
CA TRP A 216 -1.33 -1.35 -15.07
C TRP A 216 -0.70 -1.03 -16.41
N ARG A 217 -1.01 -1.81 -17.46
CA ARG A 217 -0.61 -1.48 -18.84
C ARG A 217 -1.31 -0.22 -19.35
N GLY A 218 -2.57 0.00 -18.99
CA GLY A 218 -3.31 1.22 -19.33
C GLY A 218 -2.70 2.44 -18.66
N LEU A 219 -2.40 2.35 -17.36
CA LEU A 219 -1.70 3.40 -16.62
C LEU A 219 -0.31 3.69 -17.21
N TRP A 220 0.44 2.64 -17.57
CA TRP A 220 1.76 2.78 -18.19
C TRP A 220 1.71 3.50 -19.55
N ARG A 221 0.64 3.32 -20.33
CA ARG A 221 0.48 4.01 -21.63
C ARG A 221 0.27 5.52 -21.51
N LEU A 222 0.07 6.04 -20.30
CA LEU A 222 0.01 7.49 -20.06
C LEU A 222 1.39 8.12 -19.99
N LEU A 223 2.44 7.33 -19.76
CA LEU A 223 3.80 7.82 -19.97
C LEU A 223 3.93 8.23 -21.44
N PRO A 224 4.40 9.45 -21.72
CA PRO A 224 4.80 9.82 -23.07
C PRO A 224 5.74 8.76 -23.62
N GLU A 225 5.59 8.40 -24.90
CA GLU A 225 6.61 7.58 -25.56
C GLU A 225 7.95 8.32 -25.41
N ALA A 226 8.92 7.66 -24.76
CA ALA A 226 10.21 8.27 -24.47
C ALA A 226 10.78 8.87 -25.75
N ILE A 227 11.09 10.16 -25.68
CA ILE A 227 11.88 10.87 -26.70
C ILE A 227 13.20 10.09 -26.82
N SER A 228 13.43 9.55 -28.01
CA SER A 228 14.65 8.84 -28.42
C SER A 228 15.93 9.61 -28.10
#